data_AF-A0A9D9DIH5-F1
#
_entry.id   AF-A0A9D9DIH5-F1
#
_cell.length_a   1.000
_cell.length_b   1.000
_cell.length_c   1.000
_cell.angle_alpha   90.00
_cell.angle_beta   90.00
_cell.angle_gamma   90.00
#
_symmetry.space_group_name_H-M   'P 1'
#
loop_
_entity.id
_entity.type
_entity.pdbx_description
1 polymer ?
#
loop_
_entity_poly.entity_id
_entity_poly.type
_entity_poly.pdbx_seq_one_letter_code
_entity_poly.pdbx_strand_id
1 'polypeptide(L)'
;MKFERANALNFYYLLLEYYKELNLTENEVIVILMISHLIEQGNEFVTNDLLALKMNLSINEIDVSLSSLFTKGYVEFLTDGEKVYTSIDKIKKITYKMFEKSLFTDEENKENEELERIREKVYERFMKEFNRSLSPIEIDRIENWINDKVDENIIIDSLLEAKKRKKLSINYIDKIIISKLKSEDREGNDIK
;
A
#
# COMPACT_ATOMS: atom_id res chain seq x y z
N MET A 1 2.37 -4.33 10.28
CA MET A 1 3.46 -3.51 10.90
C MET A 1 4.07 -2.70 9.77
N LYS A 2 4.12 -1.35 9.80
CA LYS A 2 4.59 -0.60 8.61
C LYS A 2 6.10 -0.79 8.41
N PHE A 3 6.48 -1.75 7.58
CA PHE A 3 7.87 -2.08 7.24
C PHE A 3 8.56 -1.05 6.32
N GLU A 4 7.90 0.07 6.01
CA GLU A 4 8.43 1.14 5.13
C GLU A 4 9.72 1.82 5.65
N ARG A 5 10.20 1.49 6.86
CA ARG A 5 11.44 2.01 7.45
C ARG A 5 12.45 0.93 7.86
N ALA A 6 12.40 -0.25 7.25
CA ALA A 6 13.34 -1.31 7.58
C ALA A 6 14.40 -1.48 6.47
N ASN A 7 15.61 -0.95 6.71
CA ASN A 7 16.86 -1.52 6.16
C ASN A 7 17.08 -3.01 6.57
N ALA A 8 16.12 -3.64 7.26
CA ALA A 8 16.18 -5.03 7.69
C ALA A 8 15.68 -6.02 6.63
N LEU A 9 14.88 -5.58 5.65
CA LEU A 9 14.35 -6.47 4.60
C LEU A 9 15.11 -6.29 3.29
N ASN A 10 15.86 -7.33 2.91
CA ASN A 10 16.71 -7.29 1.73
C ASN A 10 15.87 -7.46 0.45
N PHE A 11 15.73 -6.40 -0.35
CA PHE A 11 14.97 -6.43 -1.61
C PHE A 11 15.50 -7.49 -2.59
N TYR A 12 16.81 -7.70 -2.68
CA TYR A 12 17.41 -8.71 -3.57
C TYR A 12 16.93 -10.11 -3.21
N TYR A 13 16.89 -10.43 -1.90
CA TYR A 13 16.37 -11.70 -1.40
C TYR A 13 14.89 -11.87 -1.78
N LEU A 14 14.06 -10.86 -1.50
CA LEU A 14 12.61 -10.95 -1.78
C LEU A 14 12.29 -11.03 -3.25
N LEU A 15 13.06 -10.35 -4.10
CA LEU A 15 12.89 -10.46 -5.54
C LEU A 15 13.17 -11.91 -5.97
N LEU A 16 14.25 -12.52 -5.49
CA LEU A 16 14.57 -13.93 -5.78
C LEU A 16 13.57 -14.92 -5.19
N GLU A 17 12.96 -14.60 -4.04
CA GLU A 17 11.90 -15.42 -3.45
C GLU A 17 10.63 -15.42 -4.31
N TYR A 18 10.21 -14.23 -4.77
CA TYR A 18 8.89 -14.05 -5.37
C TYR A 18 8.87 -13.87 -6.89
N TYR A 19 10.02 -13.88 -7.58
CA TYR A 19 10.05 -13.57 -9.03
C TYR A 19 9.16 -14.49 -9.86
N LYS A 20 9.04 -15.77 -9.47
CA LYS A 20 8.19 -16.74 -10.14
C LYS A 20 6.71 -16.39 -10.01
N GLU A 21 6.26 -16.03 -8.82
CA GLU A 21 4.89 -15.59 -8.55
C GLU A 21 4.57 -14.26 -9.24
N LEU A 22 5.57 -13.38 -9.35
CA LEU A 22 5.49 -12.12 -10.10
C LEU A 22 5.55 -12.30 -11.62
N ASN A 23 5.65 -13.54 -12.10
CA ASN A 23 5.78 -13.93 -13.50
C ASN A 23 6.92 -13.18 -14.20
N LEU A 24 8.07 -13.09 -13.53
CA LEU A 24 9.31 -12.55 -14.07
C LEU A 24 10.17 -13.67 -14.65
N THR A 25 10.82 -13.38 -15.77
CA THR A 25 11.90 -14.19 -16.31
C THR A 25 13.21 -13.88 -15.60
N GLU A 26 14.19 -14.78 -15.67
CA GLU A 26 15.51 -14.57 -15.09
C GLU A 26 16.21 -13.32 -15.68
N ASN A 27 16.03 -13.04 -16.97
CA ASN A 27 16.55 -11.83 -17.60
C ASN A 27 15.94 -10.57 -16.98
N GLU A 28 14.62 -10.54 -16.79
CA GLU A 28 13.94 -9.42 -16.13
C GLU A 28 14.40 -9.23 -14.69
N VAL A 29 14.59 -10.31 -13.94
CA VAL A 29 15.12 -10.27 -12.56
C VAL A 29 16.50 -9.62 -12.55
N ILE A 30 17.41 -10.10 -13.39
CA ILE A 30 18.79 -9.58 -13.44
C ILE A 30 18.80 -8.11 -13.90
N VAL A 31 17.92 -7.70 -14.81
CA VAL A 31 17.72 -6.28 -15.18
C VAL A 31 17.26 -5.45 -13.98
N ILE A 32 16.24 -5.88 -13.23
CA ILE A 32 15.76 -5.16 -12.03
C ILE A 32 16.88 -5.03 -10.99
N LEU A 33 17.64 -6.11 -10.75
CA LEU A 33 18.75 -6.09 -9.79
C LEU A 33 19.84 -5.11 -10.21
N MET A 34 20.17 -5.07 -11.50
CA MET A 34 21.14 -4.13 -12.05
C MET A 34 20.64 -2.67 -11.93
N ILE A 35 19.36 -2.41 -12.23
CA ILE A 35 18.75 -1.09 -12.03
C ILE A 35 18.86 -0.67 -10.56
N SER A 36 18.49 -1.55 -9.62
CA SER A 36 18.60 -1.26 -8.17
C SER A 36 20.03 -0.93 -7.77
N HIS A 37 20.99 -1.74 -8.22
CA HIS A 37 22.42 -1.54 -7.94
C HIS A 37 22.93 -0.19 -8.47
N LEU A 38 22.55 0.18 -9.70
CA LEU A 38 22.97 1.44 -10.31
C LEU A 38 22.35 2.66 -9.60
N ILE A 39 21.09 2.57 -9.19
CA ILE A 39 20.42 3.62 -8.39
C ILE A 39 21.12 3.80 -7.04
N GLU A 40 21.47 2.71 -6.36
CA GLU A 40 22.23 2.76 -5.09
C GLU A 40 23.62 3.41 -5.25
N GLN A 41 24.20 3.33 -6.45
CA GLN A 41 25.44 4.02 -6.81
C GLN A 41 25.25 5.49 -7.22
N GLY A 42 24.02 6.01 -7.19
CA GLY A 42 23.69 7.39 -7.54
C GLY A 42 23.33 7.63 -9.01
N ASN A 43 23.14 6.56 -9.82
CA ASN A 43 22.64 6.70 -11.18
C ASN A 43 21.11 6.77 -11.15
N GLU A 44 20.56 7.98 -11.04
CA GLU A 44 19.11 8.19 -10.91
C GLU A 44 18.34 7.82 -12.19
N PHE A 45 18.96 7.95 -13.37
CA PHE A 45 18.36 7.59 -14.66
C PHE A 45 19.12 6.44 -15.32
N VAL A 46 18.50 5.26 -15.30
CA VAL A 46 19.07 4.02 -15.85
C VAL A 46 18.46 3.75 -17.22
N THR A 47 19.27 3.90 -18.27
CA THR A 47 18.91 3.62 -19.66
C THR A 47 19.32 2.21 -20.07
N ASN A 48 18.75 1.72 -21.18
CA ASN A 48 19.16 0.47 -21.81
C ASN A 48 20.65 0.46 -22.20
N ASP A 49 21.17 1.55 -22.76
CA ASP A 49 22.59 1.70 -23.08
C ASP A 49 23.48 1.55 -21.84
N LEU A 50 23.09 2.17 -20.72
CA LEU A 50 23.83 2.06 -19.46
C LEU A 50 23.83 0.62 -18.94
N LEU A 51 22.70 -0.08 -19.05
CA LEU A 51 22.61 -1.50 -18.69
C LEU A 51 23.50 -2.36 -19.58
N ALA A 52 23.51 -2.12 -20.89
CA ALA A 52 24.34 -2.87 -21.84
C ALA A 52 25.85 -2.71 -21.58
N LEU A 53 26.27 -1.58 -21.01
CA LEU A 53 27.66 -1.37 -20.57
C LEU A 53 28.04 -2.17 -19.31
N LYS A 54 27.06 -2.66 -18.55
CA LYS A 54 27.23 -3.32 -17.25
C LYS A 54 26.81 -4.78 -17.22
N MET A 55 26.14 -5.25 -18.27
CA MET A 55 25.55 -6.58 -18.36
C MET A 55 26.11 -7.34 -19.57
N ASN A 56 26.07 -8.67 -19.51
CA ASN A 56 26.44 -9.53 -20.64
C ASN A 56 25.26 -9.83 -21.58
N LEU A 57 24.05 -9.41 -21.22
CA LEU A 57 22.90 -9.49 -22.11
C LEU A 57 23.11 -8.59 -23.32
N SER A 58 22.65 -9.03 -24.49
CA SER A 58 22.60 -8.17 -25.66
C SER A 58 21.64 -7.00 -25.44
N ILE A 59 21.87 -5.91 -26.17
CA ILE A 59 20.98 -4.73 -26.12
C ILE A 59 19.52 -5.12 -26.41
N ASN A 60 19.29 -6.05 -27.34
CA ASN A 60 17.96 -6.55 -27.67
C ASN A 60 17.31 -7.29 -26.49
N GLU A 61 18.05 -8.13 -25.76
CA GLU A 61 17.53 -8.83 -24.59
C GLU A 61 17.18 -7.85 -23.45
N ILE A 62 17.99 -6.81 -23.28
CA ILE A 62 17.75 -5.73 -22.31
C ILE A 62 16.48 -4.95 -22.71
N ASP A 63 16.34 -4.57 -23.98
CA ASP A 63 15.18 -3.82 -24.47
C ASP A 63 13.88 -4.61 -24.34
N VAL A 64 13.90 -5.91 -24.67
CA VAL A 64 12.74 -6.81 -24.47
C VAL A 64 12.38 -6.90 -22.99
N SER A 65 13.38 -7.07 -22.12
CA SER A 65 13.16 -7.15 -20.67
C SER A 65 12.60 -5.85 -20.11
N LEU A 66 13.20 -4.70 -20.45
CA LEU A 66 12.72 -3.39 -20.02
C LEU A 66 11.30 -3.11 -20.51
N SER A 67 11.00 -3.37 -21.79
CA SER A 67 9.67 -3.16 -22.35
C SER A 67 8.61 -3.97 -21.61
N SER A 68 8.92 -5.22 -21.29
CA SER A 68 8.06 -6.09 -20.47
C SER A 68 7.91 -5.54 -19.04
N LEU A 69 8.98 -5.11 -18.40
CA LEU A 69 8.97 -4.54 -17.05
C LEU A 69 8.17 -3.22 -16.95
N PHE A 70 8.25 -2.36 -17.96
CA PHE A 70 7.41 -1.16 -18.07
C PHE A 70 5.94 -1.54 -18.24
N THR A 71 5.66 -2.53 -19.10
CA THR A 71 4.28 -3.02 -19.32
C THR A 71 3.69 -3.62 -18.05
N LYS A 72 4.48 -4.36 -17.27
CA LYS A 72 4.11 -4.90 -15.96
C LYS A 72 4.02 -3.84 -14.86
N GLY A 73 4.53 -2.62 -15.11
CA GLY A 73 4.56 -1.52 -14.15
C GLY A 73 5.55 -1.71 -12.99
N TYR A 74 6.54 -2.60 -13.16
CA TYR A 74 7.57 -2.87 -12.17
C TYR A 74 8.75 -1.89 -12.26
N VAL A 75 9.00 -1.36 -13.45
CA VAL A 75 9.94 -0.27 -13.72
C VAL A 75 9.13 0.88 -14.32
N GLU A 76 9.45 2.11 -13.93
CA GLU A 76 8.83 3.31 -14.49
C GLU A 76 9.83 4.47 -14.58
N PHE A 77 9.60 5.37 -15.52
CA PHE A 77 10.29 6.66 -15.55
C PHE A 77 9.38 7.71 -14.92
N LEU A 78 9.91 8.43 -13.94
CA LEU A 78 9.23 9.51 -13.24
C LEU A 78 9.98 10.82 -13.48
N THR A 79 9.28 11.93 -13.25
CA THR A 79 9.83 13.27 -13.45
C THR A 79 9.72 14.10 -12.19
N ASP A 80 10.82 14.75 -11.80
CA ASP A 80 10.85 15.80 -10.78
C ASP A 80 11.37 17.09 -11.41
N GLY A 81 10.43 17.99 -11.75
CA GLY A 81 10.70 19.13 -12.61
C GLY A 81 11.18 18.71 -14.00
N GLU A 82 12.40 19.09 -14.36
CA GLU A 82 13.04 18.72 -15.64
C GLU A 82 13.85 17.42 -15.56
N LYS A 83 14.04 16.85 -14.36
CA LYS A 83 14.83 15.63 -14.18
C LYS A 83 13.96 14.39 -14.39
N VAL A 84 14.44 13.45 -15.19
CA VAL A 84 13.87 12.12 -15.35
C VAL A 84 14.67 11.14 -14.52
N TYR A 85 13.99 10.22 -13.83
CA TYR A 85 14.65 9.17 -13.05
C TYR A 85 13.90 7.83 -13.19
N THR A 86 14.61 6.74 -12.97
CA THR A 86 14.08 5.38 -13.00
C THR A 86 13.61 4.98 -11.61
N SER A 87 12.37 4.51 -11.48
CA SER A 87 11.79 4.00 -10.24
C SER A 87 11.49 2.51 -10.34
N ILE A 88 11.78 1.80 -9.24
CA ILE A 88 11.42 0.39 -9.00
C ILE A 88 10.63 0.25 -7.69
N ASP A 89 10.06 1.35 -7.19
CA ASP A 89 9.40 1.37 -5.88
C ASP A 89 8.14 0.52 -5.86
N LYS A 90 7.45 0.39 -6.99
CA LYS A 90 6.25 -0.44 -7.10
C LYS A 90 6.56 -1.91 -6.83
N ILE A 91 7.58 -2.47 -7.48
CA ILE A 91 7.96 -3.87 -7.26
C ILE A 91 8.55 -4.10 -5.86
N LYS A 92 9.29 -3.12 -5.30
CA LYS A 92 9.71 -3.16 -3.89
C LYS A 92 8.51 -3.26 -2.94
N LYS A 93 7.50 -2.40 -3.12
CA LYS A 93 6.27 -2.43 -2.32
C LYS A 93 5.50 -3.75 -2.46
N ILE A 94 5.40 -4.28 -3.68
CA ILE A 94 4.72 -5.56 -3.93
C ILE A 94 5.44 -6.70 -3.20
N THR A 95 6.76 -6.82 -3.36
CA THR A 95 7.56 -7.88 -2.71
C THR A 95 7.52 -7.78 -1.18
N TYR A 96 7.51 -6.57 -0.61
CA TYR A 96 7.31 -6.35 0.82
C TYR A 96 5.94 -6.80 1.31
N LYS A 97 4.87 -6.51 0.55
CA LYS A 97 3.52 -6.98 0.88
C LYS A 97 3.39 -8.50 0.78
N MET A 98 4.00 -9.12 -0.22
CA MET A 98 4.02 -10.59 -0.35
C MET A 98 4.74 -11.23 0.83
N PHE A 99 5.86 -10.66 1.26
CA PHE A 99 6.56 -11.11 2.46
C PHE A 99 5.71 -10.97 3.72
N GLU A 100 5.09 -9.81 3.95
CA GLU A 100 4.21 -9.60 5.10
C GLU A 100 3.09 -10.64 5.12
N LYS A 101 2.46 -10.93 3.97
CA LYS A 101 1.44 -11.98 3.87
C LYS A 101 1.98 -13.37 4.19
N SER A 102 3.21 -13.68 3.77
CA SER A 102 3.82 -14.99 4.03
C SER A 102 4.10 -15.26 5.52
N LEU A 103 4.12 -14.23 6.37
CA LEU A 103 4.33 -14.35 7.82
C LEU A 103 3.06 -14.78 8.57
N PHE A 104 1.89 -14.68 7.93
CA PHE A 104 0.59 -14.94 8.54
C PHE A 104 -0.08 -16.15 7.90
N THR A 105 -1.00 -16.77 8.64
CA THR A 105 -1.87 -17.82 8.09
C THR A 105 -2.86 -17.24 7.07
N ASP A 106 -3.45 -18.08 6.22
CA ASP A 106 -4.47 -17.65 5.25
C ASP A 106 -5.69 -17.00 5.92
N GLU A 107 -6.03 -17.42 7.14
CA GLU A 107 -7.13 -16.84 7.92
C GLU A 107 -6.79 -15.43 8.39
N GLU A 108 -5.59 -15.25 8.98
CA GLU A 108 -5.09 -13.93 9.40
C GLU A 108 -4.89 -12.98 8.22
N ASN A 109 -4.44 -13.48 7.06
CA ASN A 109 -4.32 -12.69 5.84
C ASN A 109 -5.67 -12.17 5.35
N LYS A 110 -6.71 -13.00 5.38
CA LYS A 110 -8.07 -12.58 5.01
C LYS A 110 -8.62 -11.53 5.96
N GLU A 111 -8.42 -11.71 7.28
CA GLU A 111 -8.81 -10.70 8.28
C GLU A 111 -8.08 -9.38 8.05
N ASN A 112 -6.76 -9.42 7.81
CA ASN A 112 -5.98 -8.23 7.51
C ASN A 112 -6.41 -7.53 6.21
N GLU A 113 -6.66 -8.28 5.13
CA GLU A 113 -7.16 -7.72 3.86
C GLU A 113 -8.54 -7.06 4.03
N GLU A 114 -9.41 -7.65 4.83
CA GLU A 114 -10.71 -7.08 5.17
C GLU A 114 -10.57 -5.79 5.97
N LEU A 115 -9.71 -5.76 6.99
CA LEU A 115 -9.42 -4.56 7.78
C LEU A 115 -8.86 -3.42 6.92
N GLU A 116 -7.93 -3.71 6.00
CA GLU A 116 -7.42 -2.69 5.06
C GLU A 116 -8.51 -2.17 4.13
N ARG A 117 -9.37 -3.04 3.60
CA ARG A 117 -10.51 -2.65 2.75
C ARG A 117 -11.47 -1.73 3.51
N ILE A 118 -11.77 -2.05 4.77
CA ILE A 118 -12.59 -1.22 5.66
C ILE A 118 -11.91 0.14 5.87
N ARG A 119 -10.61 0.13 6.19
CA ARG A 119 -9.82 1.35 6.43
C ARG A 119 -9.84 2.28 5.22
N GLU A 120 -9.53 1.77 4.03
CA GLU A 120 -9.55 2.55 2.78
C GLU A 120 -10.92 3.20 2.56
N LYS A 121 -12.00 2.41 2.68
CA LYS A 121 -13.37 2.88 2.48
C LYS A 121 -13.79 3.95 3.50
N VAL A 122 -13.45 3.76 4.77
CA VAL A 122 -13.73 4.74 5.83
C VAL A 122 -12.95 6.02 5.57
N TYR A 123 -11.65 5.94 5.27
CA TYR A 123 -10.84 7.12 4.97
C TYR A 123 -11.33 7.92 3.76
N GLU A 124 -11.63 7.25 2.65
CA GLU A 124 -12.19 7.90 1.47
C GLU A 124 -13.51 8.61 1.80
N ARG A 125 -14.40 7.96 2.55
CA ARG A 125 -15.67 8.56 2.95
C ARG A 125 -15.47 9.79 3.82
N PHE A 126 -14.61 9.68 4.83
CA PHE A 126 -14.31 10.78 5.73
C PHE A 126 -13.71 11.97 4.98
N MET A 127 -12.67 11.76 4.18
CA MET A 127 -12.04 12.84 3.41
C MET A 127 -13.05 13.54 2.48
N LYS A 128 -13.92 12.76 1.82
CA LYS A 128 -15.00 13.28 0.97
C LYS A 128 -15.98 14.15 1.74
N GLU A 129 -16.41 13.72 2.92
CA GLU A 129 -17.41 14.46 3.70
C GLU A 129 -16.81 15.68 4.43
N PHE A 130 -15.57 15.57 4.92
CA PHE A 130 -14.82 16.69 5.49
C PHE A 130 -14.35 17.70 4.44
N ASN A 131 -14.30 17.30 3.16
CA ASN A 131 -13.79 18.09 2.04
C ASN A 131 -12.36 18.57 2.27
N ARG A 132 -11.54 17.73 2.90
CA ARG A 132 -10.11 17.94 3.17
C ARG A 132 -9.46 16.61 3.57
N SER A 133 -8.13 16.60 3.60
CA SER A 133 -7.37 15.51 4.22
C SER A 133 -7.66 15.42 5.73
N LEU A 134 -7.54 14.21 6.26
CA LEU A 134 -7.66 13.93 7.68
C LEU A 134 -6.42 14.42 8.45
N SER A 135 -6.65 14.97 9.63
CA SER A 135 -5.58 15.32 10.57
C SER A 135 -5.10 14.07 11.33
N PRO A 136 -3.89 14.10 11.92
CA PRO A 136 -3.37 12.95 12.67
C PRO A 136 -4.29 12.46 13.79
N ILE A 137 -4.98 13.37 14.48
CA ILE A 137 -5.92 13.04 15.56
C ILE A 137 -7.17 12.33 15.00
N GLU A 138 -7.61 12.70 13.80
CA GLU A 138 -8.75 12.07 13.15
C GLU A 138 -8.41 10.68 12.63
N ILE A 139 -7.21 10.53 12.07
CA ILE A 139 -6.65 9.24 11.66
C ILE A 139 -6.58 8.31 12.87
N ASP A 140 -5.97 8.75 13.97
CA ASP A 140 -5.85 7.95 15.20
C ASP A 140 -7.22 7.50 15.72
N ARG A 141 -8.22 8.40 15.72
CA ARG A 141 -9.56 8.05 16.16
C ARG A 141 -10.23 7.01 15.27
N ILE A 142 -10.09 7.14 13.96
CA ILE A 142 -10.65 6.16 13.01
C ILE A 142 -9.97 4.80 13.17
N GLU A 143 -8.64 4.77 13.31
CA GLU A 143 -7.91 3.52 13.57
C GLU A 143 -8.40 2.85 14.86
N ASN A 144 -8.64 3.62 15.93
CA ASN A 144 -9.17 3.06 17.17
C ASN A 144 -10.53 2.36 16.93
N TRP A 145 -11.46 2.97 16.19
CA TRP A 145 -12.75 2.33 15.90
C TRP A 145 -12.61 1.05 15.08
N ILE A 146 -11.71 1.04 14.08
CA ILE A 146 -11.46 -0.14 13.23
C ILE A 146 -10.81 -1.26 14.06
N ASN A 147 -9.84 -0.93 14.90
CA ASN A 147 -9.16 -1.89 15.78
C ASN A 147 -10.09 -2.45 16.86
N ASP A 148 -11.04 -1.64 17.35
CA ASP A 148 -12.10 -2.06 18.27
C ASP A 148 -13.21 -2.87 17.56
N LYS A 149 -13.04 -3.19 16.27
CA LYS A 149 -13.98 -3.95 15.44
C LYS A 149 -15.39 -3.32 15.37
N VAL A 150 -15.47 -1.99 15.44
CA VAL A 150 -16.74 -1.28 15.23
C VAL A 150 -17.20 -1.51 13.79
N ASP A 151 -18.46 -1.93 13.62
CA ASP A 151 -19.03 -2.20 12.30
C ASP A 151 -18.92 -0.97 11.38
N GLU A 152 -18.47 -1.21 10.15
CA GLU A 152 -18.24 -0.17 9.16
C GLU A 152 -19.48 0.71 8.94
N ASN A 153 -20.67 0.11 8.92
CA ASN A 153 -21.93 0.83 8.73
C ASN A 153 -22.21 1.76 9.91
N ILE A 154 -21.89 1.36 11.14
CA ILE A 154 -22.04 2.22 12.32
C ILE A 154 -21.15 3.45 12.17
N ILE A 155 -19.90 3.29 11.74
CA ILE A 155 -18.95 4.39 11.53
C ILE A 155 -19.47 5.34 10.45
N ILE A 156 -19.82 4.82 9.28
CA ILE A 156 -20.26 5.60 8.11
C ILE A 156 -21.61 6.29 8.39
N ASP A 157 -22.56 5.62 9.01
CA ASP A 157 -23.85 6.21 9.34
C ASP A 157 -23.70 7.32 10.38
N SER A 158 -22.79 7.16 11.33
CA SER A 158 -22.50 8.19 12.33
C SER A 158 -21.88 9.44 11.70
N LEU A 159 -21.01 9.26 10.70
CA LEU A 159 -20.49 10.36 9.87
C LEU A 159 -21.61 11.08 9.13
N LEU A 160 -22.50 10.35 8.46
CA LEU A 160 -23.61 10.94 7.70
C LEU A 160 -24.63 11.64 8.59
N GLU A 161 -24.88 11.10 9.77
CA GLU A 161 -25.72 11.72 10.78
C GLU A 161 -25.11 13.03 11.30
N ALA A 162 -23.81 13.05 11.59
CA ALA A 162 -23.09 14.27 11.96
C ALA A 162 -23.18 15.34 10.87
N LYS A 163 -23.04 14.95 9.60
CA LYS A 163 -23.25 15.83 8.44
C LYS A 163 -24.67 16.38 8.38
N LYS A 164 -25.69 15.51 8.50
CA LYS A 164 -27.11 15.91 8.48
C LYS A 164 -27.44 16.92 9.57
N ARG A 165 -26.83 16.75 10.75
CA ARG A 165 -26.95 17.65 11.91
C ARG A 165 -26.06 18.90 11.79
N LYS A 166 -25.33 19.07 10.68
CA LYS A 166 -24.38 20.18 10.42
C LYS A 166 -23.30 20.33 11.51
N LYS A 167 -22.90 19.22 12.15
CA LYS A 167 -21.89 19.17 13.21
C LYS A 167 -20.80 18.17 12.85
N LEU A 168 -20.11 18.43 11.74
CA LEU A 168 -19.08 17.54 11.21
C LEU A 168 -17.77 17.72 11.99
N SER A 169 -17.60 16.95 13.06
CA SER A 169 -16.37 16.90 13.85
C SER A 169 -16.15 15.47 14.36
N ILE A 170 -14.89 15.04 14.39
CA ILE A 170 -14.53 13.69 14.82
C ILE A 170 -15.04 13.36 16.23
N ASN A 171 -14.94 14.32 17.16
CA ASN A 171 -15.44 14.16 18.53
C ASN A 171 -16.97 14.04 18.61
N TYR A 172 -17.70 14.62 17.66
CA TYR A 172 -19.15 14.47 17.61
C TYR A 172 -19.55 13.12 17.02
N ILE A 173 -18.85 12.68 15.97
CA ILE A 173 -19.05 11.37 15.36
C ILE A 173 -18.77 10.26 16.38
N ASP A 174 -17.67 10.38 17.15
CA ASP A 174 -17.32 9.48 18.25
C ASP A 174 -18.48 9.31 19.26
N LYS A 175 -19.13 10.40 19.64
CA LYS A 175 -20.28 10.37 20.55
C LYS A 175 -21.49 9.64 19.94
N ILE A 176 -21.72 9.77 18.64
CA ILE A 176 -22.80 9.06 17.95
C ILE A 176 -22.48 7.56 17.93
N ILE A 177 -21.26 7.18 17.58
CA ILE A 177 -20.80 5.78 17.57
C ILE A 177 -20.98 5.15 18.96
N ILE A 178 -20.46 5.79 20.02
CA ILE A 178 -20.61 5.31 21.40
C ILE A 178 -22.09 5.18 21.80
N SER A 179 -22.94 6.10 21.33
CA SER A 179 -24.38 6.01 21.60
C SER A 179 -25.03 4.82 20.91
N LYS A 180 -24.62 4.51 19.67
CA LYS A 180 -25.15 3.39 18.88
C LYS A 180 -24.72 2.03 19.45
N LEU A 181 -23.44 1.90 19.79
CA LEU A 181 -22.90 0.69 20.44
C LEU A 181 -23.65 0.39 21.75
N LYS A 182 -23.90 1.42 22.58
CA LYS A 182 -24.68 1.26 23.82
C LYS A 182 -26.15 0.89 23.61
N SER A 183 -26.76 1.27 22.48
CA SER A 183 -28.13 0.83 22.16
C SER A 183 -28.15 -0.62 21.69
N GLU A 184 -27.16 -1.04 20.90
CA GLU A 184 -27.01 -2.44 20.46
C GLU A 184 -26.78 -3.38 21.64
N ASP A 185 -25.92 -2.99 22.59
CA ASP A 185 -25.68 -3.75 23.84
C ASP A 185 -26.94 -3.94 24.69
N ARG A 186 -27.90 -3.02 24.61
CA ARG A 186 -29.16 -3.06 25.38
C ARG A 186 -30.25 -3.88 24.70
N GLU A 187 -30.18 -4.05 23.39
CA GLU A 187 -31.16 -4.81 22.59
C GLU A 187 -30.83 -6.31 22.50
N GLY A 188 -29.68 -6.76 23.02
CA GLY A 188 -29.40 -8.18 23.24
C GLY A 188 -29.16 -8.98 21.96
N ASN A 189 -28.52 -8.39 20.95
CA ASN A 189 -27.90 -9.19 19.90
C ASN A 189 -26.56 -9.71 20.43
N ASP A 190 -26.54 -11.00 20.78
CA ASP A 190 -25.35 -11.74 21.21
C ASP A 190 -24.17 -11.51 20.26
N ILE A 191 -23.05 -11.05 20.84
CA ILE A 191 -21.74 -11.05 20.20
C ILE A 191 -21.39 -12.52 19.91
N LYS A 192 -21.34 -12.87 18.62
CA LYS A 192 -20.67 -14.08 18.13
C LYS A 192 -19.30 -13.72 17.59
#